data_AF-A0A6M1ZFL4-F1
#
_entry.id   AF-A0A6M1ZFL4-F1
#
_cell.length_a   1.000
_cell.length_b   1.000
_cell.length_c   1.000
_cell.angle_alpha   90.00
_cell.angle_beta   90.00
_cell.angle_gamma   90.00
#
_symmetry.space_group_name_H-M   'P 1'
#
loop_
_entity.id
_entity.type
_entity.pdbx_description
1 polymer ?
#
loop_
_entity_poly.entity_id
_entity_poly.type
_entity_poly.pdbx_seq_one_letter_code
_entity_poly.pdbx_strand_id
1 'polypeptide(L)'
;MAKRKTSRRRKRLLQNIKKHREISVKPIELKKKKGISKMDPSKIMVDENFLVYALLECFKDNDPDALIEILDGYIAACNKSNFAKKADISRSTLYDMLHGKKNPTLRVLTQCIHGLVS
;
A
#
# COMPACT_ATOMS: atom_id res chain seq x y z
N MET A 1 0.60 -51.31 14.85
CA MET A 1 0.11 -49.90 14.81
C MET A 1 -0.89 -49.73 13.66
N ALA A 2 -2.14 -49.39 13.94
CA ALA A 2 -3.20 -49.30 12.93
C ALA A 2 -3.18 -47.96 12.17
N LYS A 3 -3.31 -47.99 10.84
CA LYS A 3 -3.36 -46.79 9.99
C LYS A 3 -4.66 -46.01 10.24
N ARG A 4 -4.57 -44.75 10.70
CA ARG A 4 -5.73 -43.85 10.87
C ARG A 4 -6.41 -43.59 9.51
N LYS A 5 -7.65 -44.03 9.35
CA LYS A 5 -8.47 -43.75 8.15
C LYS A 5 -8.90 -42.28 8.19
N THR A 6 -8.37 -41.47 7.28
CA THR A 6 -8.81 -40.07 7.10
C THR A 6 -9.96 -40.00 6.10
N SER A 7 -10.93 -39.13 6.37
CA SER A 7 -12.10 -38.88 5.50
C SER A 7 -11.68 -38.47 4.09
N ARG A 8 -12.40 -38.97 3.07
CA ARG A 8 -12.19 -38.65 1.64
C ARG A 8 -12.19 -37.12 1.39
N ARG A 9 -13.00 -36.37 2.13
CA ARG A 9 -13.07 -34.91 2.04
C ARG A 9 -11.76 -34.24 2.45
N ARG A 10 -11.10 -34.75 3.51
CA ARG A 10 -9.81 -34.26 3.99
C ARG A 10 -8.68 -34.57 3.00
N LYS A 11 -8.71 -35.73 2.33
CA LYS A 11 -7.75 -36.05 1.26
C LYS A 11 -7.82 -35.07 0.09
N ARG A 12 -9.03 -34.71 -0.37
CA ARG A 12 -9.21 -33.75 -1.48
C ARG A 12 -8.72 -32.35 -1.14
N LEU A 13 -8.99 -31.87 0.09
CA LEU A 13 -8.48 -30.56 0.55
C LEU A 13 -6.94 -30.52 0.55
N LEU A 14 -6.28 -31.56 1.03
CA LEU A 14 -4.82 -31.65 1.02
C LEU A 14 -4.24 -31.68 -0.40
N GLN A 15 -4.94 -32.30 -1.36
CA GLN A 15 -4.54 -32.30 -2.77
C GLN A 15 -4.67 -30.92 -3.40
N ASN A 16 -5.75 -30.18 -3.14
CA ASN A 16 -5.95 -28.82 -3.66
C ASN A 16 -4.95 -27.82 -3.08
N ILE A 17 -4.62 -27.92 -1.78
CA ILE A 17 -3.60 -27.07 -1.15
C ILE A 17 -2.22 -27.32 -1.77
N LYS A 18 -1.89 -28.57 -2.10
CA LYS A 18 -0.64 -28.88 -2.82
C LYS A 18 -0.65 -28.29 -4.23
N LYS A 19 -1.78 -28.40 -4.94
CA LYS A 19 -1.93 -27.90 -6.31
C LYS A 19 -1.78 -26.38 -6.42
N HIS A 20 -2.24 -25.62 -5.41
CA HIS A 20 -2.07 -24.16 -5.38
C HIS A 20 -0.67 -23.69 -4.97
N ARG A 21 0.15 -24.55 -4.35
CA ARG A 21 1.55 -24.24 -4.00
C ARG A 21 2.52 -24.40 -5.17
N GLU A 22 2.08 -25.01 -6.28
CA GLU A 22 2.87 -25.21 -7.50
C GLU A 22 2.63 -24.11 -8.54
N ILE A 23 2.19 -22.91 -8.13
CA ILE A 23 2.35 -21.74 -8.99
C ILE A 23 3.87 -21.49 -9.05
N SER A 24 4.49 -21.99 -10.11
CA SER A 24 5.90 -21.84 -10.40
C SER A 24 6.20 -20.36 -10.62
N VAL A 25 6.45 -19.62 -9.54
CA VAL A 25 7.01 -18.29 -9.63
C VAL A 25 8.39 -18.48 -10.25
N LYS A 26 8.58 -18.03 -11.49
CA LYS A 26 9.89 -18.06 -12.14
C LYS A 26 10.88 -17.35 -11.22
N PRO A 27 12.04 -17.94 -10.89
CA PRO A 27 13.00 -17.29 -10.02
C PRO A 27 13.46 -15.98 -10.67
N ILE A 28 13.36 -14.89 -9.91
CA ILE A 28 13.88 -13.59 -10.33
C ILE A 28 15.41 -13.69 -10.25
N GLU A 29 16.08 -13.71 -11.39
CA GLU A 29 17.55 -13.72 -11.44
C GLU A 29 18.09 -12.33 -11.08
N LEU A 30 18.73 -12.24 -9.91
CA LEU A 30 19.42 -11.03 -9.51
C LEU A 30 20.69 -10.84 -10.36
N LYS A 31 20.95 -9.61 -10.81
CA LYS A 31 22.18 -9.27 -11.54
C LYS A 31 23.40 -9.67 -10.71
N LYS A 32 24.29 -10.49 -11.28
CA LYS A 32 25.52 -10.94 -10.62
C LYS A 32 26.36 -9.73 -10.19
N LYS A 33 26.87 -9.78 -8.96
CA LYS A 33 27.73 -8.76 -8.32
C LYS A 33 27.09 -7.39 -8.05
N LYS A 34 25.76 -7.27 -8.07
CA LYS A 34 25.12 -6.07 -7.51
C LYS A 34 25.16 -6.18 -5.99
N GLY A 35 26.05 -5.41 -5.34
CA GLY A 35 26.17 -5.39 -3.88
C GLY A 35 24.85 -5.03 -3.20
N ILE A 36 24.69 -5.45 -1.94
CA ILE A 36 23.52 -5.09 -1.13
C ILE A 36 23.64 -3.60 -0.80
N SER A 37 22.80 -2.77 -1.40
CA SER A 37 22.68 -1.36 -1.02
C SER A 37 21.66 -1.22 0.09
N LYS A 38 21.98 -0.46 1.14
CA LYS A 38 21.01 -0.07 2.16
C LYS A 38 20.03 0.92 1.53
N MET A 39 18.86 0.42 1.16
CA MET A 39 17.78 1.23 0.61
C MET A 39 16.90 1.69 1.77
N ASP A 40 16.76 3.01 1.93
CA ASP A 40 15.88 3.59 2.94
C ASP A 40 14.56 3.98 2.25
N PRO A 41 13.47 3.20 2.43
CA PRO A 41 12.19 3.47 1.78
C PRO A 41 11.62 4.83 2.17
N SER A 42 11.97 5.33 3.36
CA SER A 42 11.58 6.66 3.85
C SER A 42 12.10 7.77 2.93
N LYS A 43 13.28 7.61 2.32
CA LYS A 43 13.86 8.64 1.44
C LYS A 43 13.16 8.74 0.09
N ILE A 44 12.57 7.64 -0.39
CA ILE A 44 11.84 7.60 -1.66
C ILE A 44 10.43 8.16 -1.46
N MET A 45 9.81 7.83 -0.32
CA MET A 45 8.49 8.37 0.05
C MET A 45 8.54 9.84 0.49
N VAL A 46 9.71 10.48 0.53
CA VAL A 46 9.85 11.92 0.78
C VAL A 46 10.17 12.68 -0.51
N ASP A 47 10.31 12.00 -1.66
CA ASP A 47 10.48 12.68 -2.94
C ASP A 47 9.15 13.28 -3.42
N GLU A 48 9.05 14.61 -3.32
CA GLU A 48 7.89 15.40 -3.75
C GLU A 48 7.54 15.17 -5.23
N ASN A 49 8.55 15.04 -6.10
CA ASN A 49 8.31 14.83 -7.52
C ASN A 49 7.61 13.50 -7.75
N PHE A 50 8.04 12.45 -7.03
CA PHE A 50 7.45 11.13 -7.15
C PHE A 50 5.97 11.13 -6.71
N LEU A 51 5.64 11.85 -5.64
CA LEU A 51 4.26 12.02 -5.18
C LEU A 51 3.40 12.69 -6.27
N VAL A 52 3.87 13.81 -6.83
CA VAL A 52 3.10 14.56 -7.83
C VAL A 52 2.87 13.73 -9.09
N TYR A 53 3.89 13.01 -9.58
CA TYR A 53 3.72 12.13 -10.74
C TYR A 53 2.71 11.01 -10.48
N ALA A 54 2.77 10.36 -9.31
CA ALA A 54 1.84 9.30 -8.95
C ALA A 54 0.39 9.82 -8.85
N LEU A 55 0.18 10.99 -8.25
CA LEU A 55 -1.14 11.62 -8.17
C LEU A 55 -1.69 11.97 -9.56
N LEU A 56 -0.86 12.51 -10.46
CA LEU A 56 -1.24 12.82 -11.83
C LEU A 56 -1.65 11.57 -12.63
N GLU A 57 -1.00 10.43 -12.38
CA GLU A 57 -1.35 9.15 -13.00
C GLU A 57 -2.74 8.68 -12.54
N CYS A 58 -3.06 8.78 -11.24
CA CYS A 58 -4.40 8.50 -10.73
C CYS A 58 -5.49 9.36 -11.38
N PHE A 59 -5.20 10.64 -11.64
CA PHE A 59 -6.14 11.51 -12.35
C PHE A 59 -6.34 11.11 -13.82
N LYS A 60 -5.29 10.64 -14.50
CA LYS A 60 -5.39 10.15 -15.88
C LYS A 60 -6.22 8.87 -15.96
N ASP A 61 -6.01 7.96 -15.02
CA ASP A 61 -6.70 6.67 -14.97
C ASP A 61 -8.10 6.76 -14.32
N ASN A 62 -8.46 7.94 -13.81
CA ASN A 62 -9.70 8.20 -13.08
C ASN A 62 -9.92 7.23 -11.92
N ASP A 63 -8.85 6.99 -11.16
CA ASP A 63 -8.82 6.06 -10.02
C ASP A 63 -8.69 6.84 -8.69
N PRO A 64 -9.82 7.23 -8.07
CA PRO A 64 -9.81 7.97 -6.80
C PRO A 64 -9.38 7.08 -5.62
N ASP A 65 -9.53 5.76 -5.71
CA ASP A 65 -9.14 4.84 -4.64
C ASP A 65 -7.61 4.75 -4.56
N ALA A 66 -6.94 4.60 -5.72
CA ALA A 66 -5.49 4.65 -5.81
C ALA A 66 -4.91 5.98 -5.28
N LEU A 67 -5.60 7.10 -5.54
CA LEU A 67 -5.20 8.41 -5.01
C LEU A 67 -5.18 8.42 -3.48
N ILE A 68 -6.22 7.86 -2.83
CA ILE A 68 -6.31 7.77 -1.38
C ILE A 68 -5.24 6.83 -0.82
N GLU A 69 -4.98 5.69 -1.47
CA GLU A 69 -3.94 4.75 -1.05
C GLU A 69 -2.54 5.36 -1.09
N ILE A 70 -2.21 6.10 -2.15
CA ILE A 70 -0.94 6.83 -2.25
C ILE A 70 -0.84 7.84 -1.10
N LEU A 71 -1.87 8.66 -0.89
CA LEU A 71 -1.87 9.62 0.22
C LEU A 71 -1.71 8.92 1.58
N ASP A 72 -2.34 7.77 1.82
CA ASP A 72 -2.17 7.03 3.07
C ASP A 72 -0.72 6.60 3.28
N GLY A 73 -0.06 6.07 2.23
CA GLY A 73 1.33 5.66 2.29
C GLY A 73 2.27 6.80 2.70
N TYR A 74 2.12 7.96 2.06
CA TYR A 74 2.92 9.14 2.34
C TYR A 74 2.64 9.72 3.73
N ILE A 75 1.37 9.85 4.11
CA ILE A 75 0.98 10.40 5.42
C ILE A 75 1.38 9.46 6.56
N ALA A 76 1.34 8.14 6.34
CA ALA A 76 1.82 7.15 7.31
C ALA A 76 3.32 7.30 7.58
N ALA A 77 4.12 7.65 6.56
CA ALA A 77 5.56 7.90 6.73
C ALA A 77 5.85 9.14 7.59
N CYS A 78 5.00 10.18 7.55
CA CYS A 78 5.19 11.44 8.28
C CYS A 78 4.55 11.49 9.67
N ASN A 79 4.01 10.38 10.19
CA ASN A 79 3.16 10.32 11.39
C ASN A 79 1.84 11.10 11.25
N LYS A 80 0.74 10.35 11.10
CA LYS A 80 -0.64 10.85 10.88
C LYS A 80 -1.08 11.93 11.87
N SER A 81 -0.69 11.79 13.14
CA SER A 81 -1.10 12.74 14.20
C SER A 81 -0.41 14.09 14.10
N ASN A 82 0.85 14.11 13.67
CA ASN A 82 1.61 15.34 13.47
C ASN A 82 1.23 15.99 12.15
N PHE A 83 1.04 15.17 11.11
CA PHE A 83 0.55 15.62 9.82
C PHE A 83 -0.78 16.36 9.91
N ALA A 84 -1.78 15.79 10.62
CA ALA A 84 -3.09 16.41 10.79
C ALA A 84 -3.01 17.84 11.37
N LYS A 85 -2.10 18.05 12.34
CA LYS A 85 -1.87 19.37 12.92
C LYS A 85 -1.21 20.33 11.93
N LYS A 86 -0.23 19.86 11.15
CA LYS A 86 0.49 20.65 10.15
C LYS A 86 -0.43 21.08 9.00
N ALA A 87 -1.28 20.18 8.54
CA ALA A 87 -2.18 20.40 7.41
C ALA A 87 -3.47 21.15 7.78
N ASP A 88 -3.68 21.48 9.06
CA ASP A 88 -4.92 22.07 9.58
C ASP A 88 -6.17 21.23 9.25
N ILE A 89 -6.08 19.92 9.50
CA ILE A 89 -7.14 18.94 9.26
C ILE A 89 -7.48 18.25 10.58
N SER A 90 -8.76 18.08 10.86
CA SER A 90 -9.17 17.30 12.03
C SER A 90 -8.74 15.83 11.85
N ARG A 91 -8.29 15.19 12.94
CA ARG A 91 -7.88 13.77 12.88
C ARG A 91 -9.00 12.88 12.37
N SER A 92 -10.24 13.09 12.81
CA SER A 92 -11.39 12.31 12.35
C SER A 92 -11.60 12.45 10.84
N THR A 93 -11.48 13.66 10.28
CA THR A 93 -11.56 13.87 8.82
C THR A 93 -10.45 13.13 8.08
N LEU A 94 -9.22 13.17 8.59
CA LEU A 94 -8.10 12.43 8.01
C LEU A 94 -8.35 10.92 8.02
N TYR A 95 -8.78 10.35 9.15
CA TYR A 95 -9.08 8.92 9.24
C TYR A 95 -10.30 8.49 8.41
N ASP A 96 -11.34 9.33 8.33
CA ASP A 96 -12.53 9.06 7.52
C ASP A 96 -12.18 9.00 6.02
N MET A 97 -11.27 9.88 5.57
CA MET A 97 -10.72 9.88 4.21
C MET A 97 -9.90 8.61 3.96
N LEU A 98 -8.90 8.33 4.81
CA LEU A 98 -7.94 7.24 4.58
C LEU A 98 -8.55 5.84 4.68
N HIS A 99 -9.65 5.69 5.41
CA HIS A 99 -10.32 4.39 5.58
C HIS A 99 -11.59 4.26 4.72
N GLY A 100 -11.76 5.13 3.72
CA GLY A 100 -12.85 5.03 2.75
C GLY A 100 -14.24 5.17 3.37
N LYS A 101 -14.35 5.74 4.59
CA LYS A 101 -15.65 5.95 5.24
C LYS A 101 -16.42 7.10 4.60
N LYS A 102 -15.70 8.09 4.07
CA LYS A 102 -16.26 9.25 3.37
C LYS A 102 -15.37 9.63 2.20
N ASN A 103 -16.01 10.04 1.11
CA ASN A 103 -15.30 10.63 -0.02
C ASN A 103 -14.71 11.99 0.42
N PRO A 104 -13.38 12.20 0.37
CA PRO A 104 -12.78 13.47 0.73
C PRO A 104 -13.25 14.59 -0.20
N THR A 105 -13.43 15.79 0.35
CA THR A 105 -13.67 16.97 -0.47
C THR A 105 -12.37 17.42 -1.13
N LEU A 106 -12.49 18.12 -2.26
CA LEU A 106 -11.32 18.70 -2.95
C LEU A 106 -10.47 19.55 -2.01
N ARG A 107 -11.11 20.30 -1.10
CA ARG A 107 -10.42 21.09 -0.07
C ARG A 107 -9.50 20.22 0.79
N VAL A 108 -10.01 19.11 1.33
CA VAL A 108 -9.23 18.19 2.18
C VAL A 108 -8.06 17.59 1.38
N LEU A 109 -8.29 17.19 0.13
CA LEU A 109 -7.23 16.68 -0.74
C LEU A 109 -6.12 17.72 -0.97
N THR A 110 -6.50 18.96 -1.28
CA THR A 110 -5.51 20.05 -1.49
C THR A 110 -4.73 20.37 -0.22
N GLN A 111 -5.37 20.35 0.96
CA GLN A 111 -4.68 20.52 2.24
C GLN A 111 -3.68 19.39 2.50
N CYS A 112 -4.05 18.14 2.20
CA CYS A 112 -3.15 17.00 2.33
C CYS A 112 -1.93 17.12 1.42
N ILE A 113 -2.16 17.39 0.13
CA ILE A 113 -1.07 17.52 -0.85
C ILE A 113 -0.15 18.68 -0.46
N HIS A 114 -0.71 19.84 -0.11
CA HIS A 114 0.08 20.98 0.35
C HIS A 114 0.87 20.64 1.62
N GLY A 115 0.30 19.90 2.58
CA GLY A 115 1.01 19.51 3.81
C GLY A 115 2.17 18.53 3.60
N LEU A 116 2.13 17.77 2.49
CA LEU A 116 3.17 16.81 2.09
C LEU A 116 4.31 17.46 1.28
N VAL A 117 4.00 18.49 0.49
CA VAL A 117 4.97 19.17 -0.38
C VAL A 117 5.60 20.40 0.29
N SER A 118 4.89 21.09 1.17
CA SER A 118 5.39 22.26 1.93
C SER A 118 6.13 21.86 3.19
#